data_AF-A0A9C9EQT9-F1
#
_entry.id   AF-A0A9C9EQT9-F1
#
_cell.length_a   1.000
_cell.length_b   1.000
_cell.length_c   1.000
_cell.angle_alpha   90.00
_cell.angle_beta   90.00
_cell.angle_gamma   90.00
#
_symmetry.space_group_name_H-M   'P 1'
#
loop_
_entity.id
_entity.type
_entity.pdbx_description
1 polymer ?
#
loop_
_entity_poly.entity_id
_entity_poly.type
_entity_poly.pdbx_seq_one_letter_code
_entity_poly.pdbx_strand_id
1 'polypeptide(L)'
;MRHNLVLIVNIVFLVGFTLSLTDTEEWFDAGNRYLKNGDYEKAIECFDRALELSPENDDIWYNKGVAHKRQGETDIALECYEK
;
A
#
# COMPACT_ATOMS: atom_id res chain seq x y z
N MET A 1 -4.30 37.23 15.96
CA MET A 1 -4.04 35.83 16.36
C MET A 1 -4.69 34.76 15.45
N ARG A 2 -5.20 35.08 14.24
CA ARG A 2 -5.79 34.08 13.30
C ARG A 2 -4.84 33.58 12.20
N HIS A 3 -3.68 34.21 11.98
CA HIS A 3 -2.77 33.83 10.88
C HIS A 3 -1.77 32.70 11.22
N ASN A 4 -1.46 32.44 12.50
CA ASN A 4 -0.53 31.36 12.88
C ASN A 4 -1.19 29.98 12.97
N LEU A 5 -2.52 29.88 13.00
CA LEU A 5 -3.22 28.61 13.15
C LEU A 5 -3.33 27.84 11.82
N VAL A 6 -3.51 28.55 10.70
CA VAL A 6 -3.66 27.94 9.36
C VAL A 6 -2.35 27.31 8.87
N LEU A 7 -1.20 27.87 9.24
CA LEU A 7 0.11 27.32 8.87
C LEU A 7 0.43 26.03 9.63
N ILE A 8 0.12 25.98 10.93
CA ILE A 8 0.37 24.80 11.78
C ILE A 8 -0.57 23.64 11.41
N VAL A 9 -1.85 23.92 11.10
CA VAL A 9 -2.79 22.88 10.65
C VAL A 9 -2.38 22.31 9.29
N ASN A 10 -1.89 23.14 8.36
CA ASN A 10 -1.34 22.65 7.09
C ASN A 10 -0.08 21.81 7.29
N ILE A 11 0.81 22.19 8.21
CA ILE A 11 2.03 21.42 8.50
C ILE A 11 1.68 20.07 9.16
N VAL A 12 0.74 20.00 10.10
CA VAL A 12 0.35 18.72 10.73
C VAL A 12 -0.42 17.83 9.76
N PHE A 13 -1.28 18.39 8.91
CA PHE A 13 -2.01 17.62 7.90
C PHE A 13 -1.07 17.13 6.79
N LEU A 14 -0.13 17.98 6.32
CA LEU A 14 0.87 17.59 5.34
C LEU A 14 1.89 16.60 5.92
N VAL A 15 2.38 16.80 7.14
CA VAL A 15 3.35 15.87 7.78
C VAL A 15 2.71 14.52 8.09
N GLY A 16 1.45 14.49 8.56
CA GLY A 16 0.72 13.25 8.78
C GLY A 16 0.37 12.52 7.48
N PHE A 17 -0.03 13.27 6.45
CA PHE A 17 -0.28 12.74 5.11
C PHE A 17 1.01 12.20 4.47
N THR A 18 2.13 12.92 4.56
CA THR A 18 3.42 12.45 4.01
C THR A 18 3.97 11.26 4.78
N LEU A 19 3.77 11.19 6.11
CA LEU A 19 4.19 10.03 6.91
C LEU A 19 3.39 8.78 6.51
N SER A 20 2.08 8.92 6.31
CA SER A 20 1.22 7.85 5.80
C SER A 20 1.62 7.40 4.39
N LEU A 21 2.07 8.32 3.54
CA LEU A 21 2.54 8.01 2.20
C LEU A 21 3.89 7.25 2.25
N THR A 22 4.84 7.68 3.09
CA THR A 22 6.13 6.97 3.22
C THR A 22 5.96 5.56 3.80
N ASP A 23 5.04 5.38 4.75
CA ASP A 23 4.74 4.06 5.31
C ASP A 23 4.10 3.15 4.26
N THR A 24 3.22 3.69 3.39
CA THR A 24 2.63 2.95 2.26
C THR A 24 3.72 2.47 1.29
N GLU A 25 4.62 3.38 0.88
CA GLU A 25 5.70 3.06 -0.06
C GLU A 25 6.66 2.00 0.51
N GLU A 26 6.99 2.08 1.81
CA GLU A 26 7.85 1.09 2.47
C GLU A 26 7.24 -0.31 2.47
N TRP A 27 5.96 -0.44 2.83
CA TRP A 27 5.25 -1.72 2.77
C TRP A 27 5.12 -2.25 1.34
N PHE A 28 4.85 -1.37 0.37
CA PHE A 28 4.78 -1.75 -1.04
C PHE A 28 6.12 -2.28 -1.57
N ASP A 29 7.23 -1.60 -1.25
CA ASP A 29 8.57 -2.02 -1.65
C ASP A 29 8.98 -3.33 -0.95
N ALA A 30 8.64 -3.49 0.32
CA ALA A 30 8.84 -4.75 1.03
C ALA A 30 8.07 -5.90 0.37
N GLY A 31 6.80 -5.67 0.01
CA GLY A 31 5.97 -6.63 -0.72
C GLY A 31 6.58 -7.02 -2.06
N ASN A 32 7.05 -6.04 -2.85
CA ASN A 32 7.71 -6.26 -4.12
C ASN A 32 8.99 -7.10 -3.99
N ARG A 33 9.76 -6.91 -2.92
CA ARG A 33 10.94 -7.73 -2.63
C ARG A 33 10.57 -9.18 -2.31
N TYR A 34 9.56 -9.41 -1.48
CA TYR A 34 9.09 -10.77 -1.17
C TYR A 34 8.51 -11.46 -2.40
N LEU A 35 7.75 -10.73 -3.23
CA LEU A 35 7.22 -11.22 -4.50
C LEU A 35 8.35 -11.71 -5.42
N LYS A 36 9.46 -10.95 -5.52
CA LYS A 36 10.64 -11.33 -6.30
C LYS A 36 11.38 -12.53 -5.73
N ASN A 37 11.39 -12.68 -4.40
CA ASN A 37 12.00 -13.81 -3.72
C ASN A 37 11.14 -15.09 -3.79
N GLY A 38 9.88 -14.97 -4.20
CA GLY A 38 8.92 -16.08 -4.24
C GLY A 38 8.19 -16.34 -2.91
N ASP A 39 8.41 -15.50 -1.90
CA ASP A 39 7.72 -15.56 -0.61
C ASP A 39 6.35 -14.85 -0.74
N TYR A 40 5.42 -15.45 -1.46
CA TYR A 40 4.17 -14.79 -1.84
C TYR A 40 3.27 -14.46 -0.64
N GLU A 41 3.24 -15.28 0.41
CA GLU A 41 2.44 -15.01 1.62
C GLU A 41 2.87 -13.72 2.30
N LYS A 42 4.19 -13.51 2.44
CA LYS A 42 4.75 -12.28 3.03
C LYS A 42 4.54 -11.08 2.12
N ALA A 43 4.59 -11.29 0.80
CA ALA A 43 4.28 -10.24 -0.16
C ALA A 43 2.85 -9.74 0.03
N ILE A 44 1.89 -10.66 0.14
CA ILE A 44 0.48 -10.35 0.38
C ILE A 44 0.29 -9.60 1.70
N GLU A 45 0.90 -10.07 2.81
CA GLU A 45 0.81 -9.38 4.10
C GLU A 45 1.32 -7.93 4.01
N CYS A 46 2.43 -7.71 3.30
CA CYS A 46 2.97 -6.37 3.08
C CYS A 46 2.03 -5.51 2.23
N PHE A 47 1.44 -6.06 1.17
CA PHE A 47 0.47 -5.34 0.35
C PHE A 47 -0.82 -5.03 1.11
N ASP A 48 -1.29 -5.91 2.01
CA ASP A 48 -2.42 -5.64 2.88
C ASP A 48 -2.17 -4.45 3.80
N ARG A 49 -0.99 -4.36 4.41
CA ARG A 49 -0.59 -3.19 5.20
C ARG A 49 -0.51 -1.92 4.37
N ALA A 50 -0.02 -2.01 3.14
CA ALA A 50 0.03 -0.86 2.25
C ALA A 50 -1.39 -0.41 1.82
N LEU A 51 -2.32 -1.35 1.62
CA LEU A 51 -3.73 -1.07 1.32
C LEU A 51 -4.51 -0.53 2.53
N GLU A 52 -4.14 -0.88 3.77
CA GLU A 52 -4.70 -0.26 4.99
C GLU A 52 -4.46 1.25 5.00
N LEU A 53 -3.36 1.71 4.41
CA LEU A 53 -2.97 3.12 4.34
C LEU A 53 -3.44 3.80 3.05
N SER A 54 -3.41 3.08 1.92
CA SER A 54 -3.81 3.57 0.59
C SER A 54 -4.74 2.57 -0.11
N PRO A 55 -6.02 2.48 0.29
CA PRO A 55 -6.95 1.45 -0.17
C PRO A 55 -7.34 1.56 -1.65
N GLU A 56 -7.15 2.73 -2.26
CA GLU A 56 -7.46 3.04 -3.66
C GLU A 56 -6.22 3.01 -4.57
N ASN A 57 -5.12 2.40 -4.12
CA ASN A 57 -3.90 2.32 -4.91
C ASN A 57 -3.89 1.06 -5.80
N ASP A 58 -4.19 1.27 -7.08
CA ASP A 58 -4.26 0.24 -8.11
C ASP A 58 -2.95 -0.57 -8.25
N ASP A 59 -1.78 0.04 -8.06
CA ASP A 59 -0.49 -0.66 -8.18
C ASP A 59 -0.33 -1.71 -7.07
N ILE A 60 -0.82 -1.41 -5.87
CA ILE A 60 -0.78 -2.32 -4.72
C ILE A 60 -1.75 -3.48 -4.94
N TRP A 61 -2.97 -3.19 -5.40
CA TRP A 61 -3.97 -4.21 -5.76
C TRP A 61 -3.46 -5.13 -6.87
N TYR A 62 -2.86 -4.56 -7.91
CA TYR A 62 -2.25 -5.31 -9.00
C TYR A 62 -1.16 -6.25 -8.50
N ASN A 63 -0.21 -5.76 -7.70
CA ASN A 63 0.89 -6.59 -7.20
C ASN A 63 0.44 -7.66 -6.20
N LYS A 64 -0.59 -7.37 -5.39
CA LYS A 64 -1.26 -8.38 -4.56
C LYS A 64 -1.92 -9.46 -5.42
N GLY A 65 -2.62 -9.07 -6.49
CA GLY A 65 -3.20 -10.01 -7.45
C GLY A 65 -2.14 -10.87 -8.15
N VAL A 66 -0.96 -10.30 -8.45
CA VAL A 66 0.18 -11.06 -8.99
C VAL A 66 0.67 -12.08 -7.97
N ALA A 67 0.75 -11.73 -6.68
CA ALA A 67 1.16 -12.65 -5.61
C ALA A 67 0.20 -13.85 -5.51
N HIS A 68 -1.11 -13.60 -5.43
CA HIS A 68 -2.14 -14.65 -5.39
C HIS A 68 -2.10 -15.56 -6.64
N LYS A 69 -1.97 -14.95 -7.83
CA LYS A 69 -1.80 -15.70 -9.08
C LYS A 69 -0.58 -16.63 -9.04
N ARG A 70 0.52 -16.20 -8.42
CA ARG A 70 1.76 -16.99 -8.30
C ARG A 70 1.62 -18.15 -7.31
N GLN A 71 0.73 -18.04 -6.32
CA GLN A 71 0.32 -19.15 -5.44
C GLN A 71 -0.68 -20.12 -6.08
N GLY A 72 -1.30 -19.72 -7.20
CA GLY A 72 -2.34 -20.49 -7.89
C GLY A 72 -3.77 -20.07 -7.52
N GLU A 73 -3.93 -19.09 -6.64
CA GLU A 73 -5.20 -18.51 -6.18
C GLU A 73 -5.74 -17.52 -7.23
N THR A 74 -6.18 -18.09 -8.35
CA THR A 74 -6.52 -17.31 -9.56
C THR A 74 -7.83 -16.52 -9.40
N ASP A 75 -8.76 -17.04 -8.62
CA ASP A 75 -10.00 -16.39 -8.22
C ASP A 75 -9.73 -15.10 -7.43
N ILE A 76 -8.90 -15.18 -6.39
CA ILE A 76 -8.53 -14.00 -5.57
C ILE A 76 -7.73 -13.00 -6.41
N ALA A 77 -6.87 -13.49 -7.30
CA ALA A 77 -6.13 -12.61 -8.21
C ALA A 77 -7.05 -11.78 -9.12
N LEU A 78 -8.12 -12.39 -9.65
CA LEU A 78 -9.11 -11.68 -10.46
C LEU A 78 -9.84 -10.62 -9.65
N GLU A 79 -10.27 -10.95 -8.43
CA GLU A 79 -10.89 -9.96 -7.53
C GLU A 79 -9.97 -8.77 -7.26
N CYS A 80 -8.67 -9.02 -7.10
CA CYS A 80 -7.68 -7.95 -6.91
C CYS A 80 -7.52 -7.08 -8.17
N TYR A 81 -7.63 -7.64 -9.37
CA TYR A 81 -7.54 -6.85 -10.62
C TYR A 81 -8.81 -6.07 -10.96
N GLU A 82 -9.92 -6.38 -10.31
CA GLU A 82 -11.21 -5.68 -10.46
C GLU A 82 -11.37 -4.51 -9.47
N LYS A 83 -10.44 -4.35 -8.53
CA LYS A 83 -10.35 -3.19 -7.64
C LYS A 83 -9.74 -2.01 -8.38
#